data_AF-A0A3R7PFA1-F1
#
_entry.id   AF-A0A3R7PFA1-F1
#
_cell.length_a   1.000
_cell.length_b   1.000
_cell.length_c   1.000
_cell.angle_alpha   90.00
_cell.angle_beta   90.00
_cell.angle_gamma   90.00
#
_symmetry.space_group_name_H-M   'P 1'
#
loop_
_entity.id
_entity.type
_entity.pdbx_description
1 polymer ?
#
loop_
_entity_poly.entity_id
_entity_poly.type
_entity_poly.pdbx_seq_one_letter_code
_entity_poly.pdbx_strand_id
1 'polypeptide(L)'
;MKKEREERKESKNYNNSIEKNLSMWEEMKKGTEYGQKCCVRARIDMKSNNGCMRDPTIYRCKNEIHPKTGDKYKVYPTYDFACPVVDSIEGVTHALRTTEYHDRDDQYFWFIEKLGLRPLHIYEYSRLNMNNTVLSKRKLTWFVDEGYVDGWDDPRFPTVRGILRRGMTVQGLKDFIIAQGSSRSVVNMEWDKIWAFNKKVIDRIAPRYTALQGDLVPVNIAGVKEESTVAQKHPKDPSIGNKTVWRGPRVLIEPVDAAELKEGENATFINWGNITIKKIHNINGKIVSVDAVADLSNEDFRKTLKLTWLADTDKTTFTPVVCVYFDHLVNKSVLGKDEDFKDFIGHNTRAEVKMVGDDELKNLKVGEIIQLQRKGFFRVDESYKPASLSSCQEKPVVLFSIPDGHSKDVATAASVKKLAKMSDKEKSKSAQGKKAEKSPQEEVKPVVGTTSISGGAELLNRLKSKVIRLDR
;
A
#
# COMPACT_ATOMS: atom_id res chain seq x y z
N MET A 1 -3.04 -17.44 -39.90
CA MET A 1 -2.53 -17.99 -38.62
C MET A 1 -3.57 -18.07 -37.51
N LYS A 2 -4.02 -16.96 -36.88
CA LYS A 2 -4.96 -17.04 -35.74
C LYS A 2 -6.25 -17.82 -36.09
N LYS A 3 -6.92 -17.41 -37.17
CA LYS A 3 -8.12 -18.07 -37.71
C LYS A 3 -7.90 -19.56 -37.98
N GLU A 4 -6.77 -19.93 -38.59
CA GLU A 4 -6.43 -21.34 -38.87
C GLU A 4 -6.28 -22.16 -37.58
N ARG A 5 -5.69 -21.60 -36.51
CA ARG A 5 -5.60 -22.26 -35.19
C ARG A 5 -6.95 -22.40 -34.49
N GLU A 6 -7.83 -21.41 -34.64
CA GLU A 6 -9.20 -21.46 -34.12
C GLU A 6 -10.02 -22.52 -34.85
N GLU A 7 -9.88 -22.60 -36.17
CA GLU A 7 -10.53 -23.58 -37.05
C GLU A 7 -9.84 -24.96 -37.06
N ARG A 8 -8.75 -25.15 -36.31
CA ARG A 8 -7.95 -26.40 -36.26
C ARG A 8 -7.42 -26.86 -37.63
N LYS A 9 -7.07 -25.91 -38.50
CA LYS A 9 -6.55 -26.16 -39.85
C LYS A 9 -5.04 -25.98 -39.90
N GLU A 10 -4.35 -26.96 -40.49
CA GLU A 10 -2.91 -26.86 -40.75
C GLU A 10 -2.61 -25.70 -41.70
N SER A 11 -1.51 -24.99 -41.45
CA SER A 11 -1.08 -23.90 -42.34
C SER A 11 -0.53 -24.45 -43.66
N LYS A 12 -0.55 -23.64 -44.73
CA LYS A 12 0.03 -24.00 -46.03
C LYS A 12 1.49 -24.48 -45.96
N ASN A 13 2.24 -24.03 -44.95
CA ASN A 13 3.66 -24.32 -44.79
C ASN A 13 3.92 -25.50 -43.82
N TYR A 14 2.89 -26.17 -43.31
CA TYR A 14 3.00 -27.22 -42.28
C TYR A 14 3.81 -28.44 -42.74
N ASN A 15 3.66 -28.83 -44.02
CA ASN A 15 4.36 -29.96 -44.63
C ASN A 15 5.56 -29.52 -45.48
N ASN A 16 6.16 -28.36 -45.20
CA ASN A 16 7.43 -27.96 -45.83
C ASN A 16 8.53 -29.00 -45.52
N SER A 17 9.47 -29.18 -46.46
CA SER A 17 10.69 -29.94 -46.20
C SER A 17 11.59 -29.24 -45.19
N ILE A 18 12.52 -29.99 -44.60
CA ILE A 18 13.47 -29.48 -43.60
C ILE A 18 14.36 -28.39 -44.23
N GLU A 19 14.84 -28.61 -45.44
CA GLU A 19 15.71 -27.69 -46.17
C GLU A 19 15.01 -26.36 -46.43
N LYS A 20 13.73 -26.41 -46.83
CA LYS A 20 12.92 -25.21 -47.02
C LYS A 20 12.73 -24.46 -45.71
N ASN A 21 12.45 -25.15 -44.61
CA ASN A 21 12.31 -24.51 -43.30
C ASN A 21 13.61 -23.86 -42.82
N LEU A 22 14.76 -24.51 -43.03
CA LEU A 22 16.07 -23.96 -42.71
C LEU A 22 16.41 -22.74 -43.58
N SER A 23 16.10 -22.77 -44.88
CA SER A 23 16.26 -21.61 -45.76
C SER A 23 15.45 -20.40 -45.28
N MET A 24 14.19 -20.61 -44.90
CA MET A 24 13.35 -19.55 -44.34
C MET A 24 13.89 -19.04 -42.99
N TRP A 25 14.46 -19.92 -42.17
CA TRP A 25 15.08 -19.57 -40.89
C TRP A 25 16.33 -18.69 -41.07
N GLU A 26 17.18 -18.97 -42.07
CA GLU A 26 18.32 -18.11 -42.38
C GLU A 26 17.89 -16.69 -42.76
N GLU A 27 16.82 -16.56 -43.53
CA GLU A 27 16.24 -15.26 -43.88
C GLU A 27 15.69 -14.53 -42.65
N MET A 28 15.07 -15.24 -41.70
CA MET A 28 14.68 -14.67 -40.41
C MET A 28 15.88 -14.16 -39.62
N LYS A 29 16.98 -14.93 -39.51
CA LYS A 29 18.19 -14.53 -38.78
C LYS A 29 18.87 -13.30 -39.37
N LYS A 30 18.86 -13.18 -40.70
CA LYS A 30 19.33 -11.98 -41.41
C LYS A 30 18.40 -10.78 -41.26
N GLY A 31 17.16 -10.98 -40.83
CA GLY A 31 16.16 -9.92 -40.68
C GLY A 31 15.67 -9.37 -42.02
N THR A 32 15.70 -10.16 -43.09
CA THR A 32 15.25 -9.70 -44.42
C THR A 32 13.76 -9.38 -44.43
N GLU A 33 13.27 -8.67 -45.45
CA GLU A 33 11.84 -8.34 -45.56
C GLU A 33 10.97 -9.60 -45.59
N TYR A 34 11.47 -10.68 -46.20
CA TYR A 34 10.82 -11.98 -46.18
C TYR A 34 10.91 -12.64 -44.80
N GLY A 35 12.07 -12.61 -44.15
CA GLY A 35 12.26 -13.12 -42.79
C GLY A 35 11.30 -12.48 -41.77
N GLN A 36 11.05 -11.18 -41.88
CA GLN A 36 10.11 -10.45 -41.03
C GLN A 36 8.65 -10.88 -41.21
N LYS A 37 8.29 -11.44 -42.37
CA LYS A 37 6.97 -12.03 -42.65
C LYS A 37 6.84 -13.47 -42.13
N CYS A 38 7.92 -14.06 -41.62
CA CYS A 38 7.99 -15.45 -41.15
C CYS A 38 7.96 -15.55 -39.62
N CYS A 39 7.51 -16.71 -39.11
CA CYS A 39 7.67 -17.11 -37.73
C CYS A 39 7.93 -18.61 -37.65
N VAL A 40 8.65 -19.06 -36.62
CA VAL A 40 8.87 -20.49 -36.38
C VAL A 40 7.79 -21.00 -35.42
N ARG A 41 7.19 -22.15 -35.73
CA ARG A 41 6.19 -22.81 -34.90
C ARG A 41 6.65 -24.21 -34.55
N ALA A 42 6.35 -24.65 -33.33
CA ALA A 42 6.46 -26.05 -32.97
C ALA A 42 5.39 -26.84 -33.72
N ARG A 43 5.73 -28.01 -34.24
CA ARG A 43 4.77 -28.94 -34.84
C ARG A 43 4.32 -29.92 -33.76
N ILE A 44 3.09 -29.77 -33.28
CA ILE A 44 2.53 -30.51 -32.14
C ILE A 44 1.24 -31.21 -32.59
N ASP A 45 0.07 -30.60 -32.34
CA ASP A 45 -1.23 -31.12 -32.75
C ASP A 45 -2.23 -29.98 -32.97
N MET A 46 -2.53 -29.69 -34.24
CA MET A 46 -3.53 -28.70 -34.63
C MET A 46 -4.97 -29.07 -34.24
N LYS A 47 -5.25 -30.34 -33.98
CA LYS A 47 -6.59 -30.83 -33.58
C LYS A 47 -6.82 -30.82 -32.07
N SER A 48 -5.78 -30.56 -31.27
CA SER A 48 -5.86 -30.57 -29.80
C SER A 48 -6.99 -29.69 -29.26
N ASN A 49 -7.65 -30.17 -28.21
CA ASN A 49 -8.64 -29.38 -27.48
C ASN A 49 -7.97 -28.23 -26.72
N ASN A 50 -6.72 -28.41 -26.28
CA ASN A 50 -5.91 -27.34 -25.70
C ASN A 50 -5.36 -26.43 -26.82
N GLY A 51 -5.80 -25.17 -26.84
CA GLY A 51 -5.39 -24.20 -27.85
C GLY A 51 -3.87 -23.89 -27.85
N CYS A 52 -3.21 -24.02 -26.70
CA CYS A 52 -1.77 -23.82 -26.54
C CYS A 52 -0.95 -24.87 -27.29
N MET A 53 -1.49 -26.09 -27.43
CA MET A 53 -0.87 -27.20 -28.15
C MET A 53 -1.05 -27.13 -29.67
N ARG A 54 -1.84 -26.19 -30.19
CA ARG A 54 -2.09 -26.03 -31.64
C ARG A 54 -0.95 -25.27 -32.31
N ASP A 55 0.16 -25.97 -32.52
CA ASP A 55 1.38 -25.49 -33.15
C ASP A 55 1.78 -24.07 -32.71
N PRO A 56 2.22 -23.89 -31.46
CA PRO A 56 2.54 -22.58 -30.91
C PRO A 56 3.76 -21.96 -31.61
N THR A 57 3.75 -20.64 -31.76
CA THR A 57 4.91 -19.87 -32.26
C THR A 57 6.03 -19.88 -31.22
N ILE A 58 7.24 -20.26 -31.63
CA ILE A 58 8.43 -20.36 -30.78
C ILE A 58 9.47 -19.27 -31.06
N TYR A 59 9.51 -18.72 -32.28
CA TYR A 59 10.39 -17.60 -32.63
C TYR A 59 9.68 -16.58 -33.53
N ARG A 60 10.03 -15.30 -33.36
CA ARG A 60 9.59 -14.19 -34.20
C ARG A 60 10.78 -13.36 -34.66
N CYS A 61 10.74 -12.91 -35.91
CA CYS A 61 11.69 -11.94 -36.42
C CYS A 61 11.28 -10.53 -36.00
N LYS A 62 12.20 -9.76 -35.44
CA LYS A 62 12.00 -8.38 -34.97
C LYS A 62 13.32 -7.62 -35.06
N ASN A 63 13.41 -6.67 -35.98
CA ASN A 63 14.64 -5.92 -36.26
C ASN A 63 14.86 -4.73 -35.32
N GLU A 64 14.44 -4.84 -34.05
CA GLU A 64 14.65 -3.80 -33.05
C GLU A 64 15.91 -4.10 -32.23
N ILE A 65 16.62 -3.04 -31.83
CA ILE A 65 17.82 -3.15 -31.00
C ILE A 65 17.41 -3.63 -29.60
N HIS A 66 18.02 -4.72 -29.14
CA HIS A 66 17.76 -5.24 -27.80
C HIS A 66 18.65 -4.54 -26.75
N PRO A 67 18.11 -4.09 -25.61
CA PRO A 67 18.87 -3.31 -24.63
C PRO A 67 20.15 -3.99 -24.09
N LYS A 68 20.20 -5.33 -24.04
CA LYS A 68 21.37 -6.07 -23.53
C LYS A 68 22.29 -6.63 -24.62
N THR A 69 21.73 -6.99 -25.77
CA THR A 69 22.47 -7.72 -26.83
C THR A 69 22.65 -6.88 -28.09
N GLY A 70 22.24 -5.61 -28.05
CA GLY A 70 22.33 -4.68 -29.16
C GLY A 70 21.64 -5.24 -30.39
N ASP A 71 22.32 -5.12 -31.53
CA ASP A 71 21.83 -5.53 -32.84
C ASP A 71 22.22 -6.97 -33.22
N LYS A 72 22.73 -7.76 -32.26
CA LYS A 72 23.31 -9.09 -32.52
C LYS A 72 22.30 -10.11 -33.07
N TYR A 73 21.04 -9.99 -32.69
CA TYR A 73 19.99 -10.94 -33.06
C TYR A 73 18.83 -10.21 -33.72
N LYS A 74 18.27 -10.80 -34.78
CA LYS A 74 17.03 -10.34 -35.43
C LYS A 74 15.83 -11.22 -35.12
N VAL A 75 16.05 -12.30 -34.36
CA VAL A 75 15.04 -13.31 -34.06
C VAL A 75 15.05 -13.59 -32.58
N TYR A 76 13.87 -13.55 -31.97
CA TYR A 76 13.70 -13.67 -30.53
C TYR A 76 12.71 -14.78 -30.19
N PRO A 77 13.00 -15.60 -29.16
CA PRO A 77 12.11 -16.66 -28.74
C PRO A 77 10.86 -16.08 -28.09
N THR A 78 9.75 -16.81 -28.15
CA THR A 78 8.56 -16.50 -27.37
C THR A 78 8.73 -16.96 -25.92
N TYR A 79 7.96 -16.35 -25.00
CA TYR A 79 7.94 -16.73 -23.59
C TYR A 79 7.72 -18.24 -23.40
N ASP A 80 6.73 -18.80 -24.11
CA ASP A 80 6.33 -20.20 -23.97
C ASP A 80 7.43 -21.20 -24.40
N PHE A 81 8.37 -20.78 -25.25
CA PHE A 81 9.52 -21.58 -25.65
C PHE A 81 10.75 -21.32 -24.78
N ALA A 82 11.01 -20.06 -24.43
CA ALA A 82 12.20 -19.68 -23.68
C ALA A 82 12.16 -20.18 -22.23
N CYS A 83 11.02 -20.05 -21.55
CA CYS A 83 10.88 -20.41 -20.14
C CYS A 83 11.26 -21.85 -19.81
N PRO A 84 10.72 -22.90 -20.46
CA PRO A 84 11.11 -24.28 -20.14
C PRO A 84 12.59 -24.57 -20.36
N VAL A 85 13.19 -23.95 -21.38
CA VAL A 85 14.63 -24.09 -21.67
C VAL A 85 15.45 -23.43 -20.58
N VAL A 86 15.15 -22.18 -20.22
CA VAL A 86 15.87 -21.41 -19.20
C VAL A 86 15.73 -22.08 -17.83
N ASP A 87 14.52 -22.41 -17.40
CA ASP A 87 14.27 -23.02 -16.09
C ASP A 87 14.99 -24.37 -15.94
N SER A 88 15.01 -25.19 -17.00
CA SER A 88 15.76 -26.44 -17.00
C SER A 88 17.26 -26.20 -16.85
N ILE A 89 17.83 -25.32 -17.69
CA ILE A 89 19.28 -25.01 -17.74
C ILE A 89 19.76 -24.37 -16.43
N GLU A 90 18.99 -23.46 -15.86
CA GLU A 90 19.33 -22.78 -14.60
C GLU A 90 19.16 -23.66 -13.36
N GLY A 91 18.68 -24.90 -13.50
CA GLY A 91 18.54 -25.81 -12.36
C GLY A 91 17.29 -25.57 -11.52
N VAL A 92 16.28 -24.85 -12.03
CA VAL A 92 15.01 -24.62 -11.32
C VAL A 92 14.35 -25.95 -10.98
N THR A 93 13.97 -26.14 -9.71
CA THR A 93 13.29 -27.35 -9.23
C THR A 93 11.76 -27.15 -9.19
N HIS A 94 11.33 -25.94 -8.81
CA HIS A 94 9.93 -25.56 -8.63
C HIS A 94 9.68 -24.23 -9.33
N ALA A 95 9.04 -24.27 -10.50
CA ALA A 95 8.60 -23.07 -11.20
C ALA A 95 7.26 -22.59 -10.62
N LEU A 96 7.30 -21.48 -9.88
CA LEU A 96 6.12 -20.89 -9.25
C LEU A 96 5.50 -19.83 -10.18
N ARG A 97 4.26 -20.04 -10.62
CA ARG A 97 3.59 -19.10 -11.55
C ARG A 97 2.10 -18.90 -11.25
N THR A 98 1.49 -17.91 -11.90
CA THR A 98 0.05 -17.68 -11.72
C THR A 98 -0.80 -18.71 -12.46
N THR A 99 -1.99 -19.01 -11.93
CA THR A 99 -2.97 -19.94 -12.54
C THR A 99 -3.45 -19.50 -13.93
N GLU A 100 -3.20 -18.25 -14.34
CA GLU A 100 -3.50 -17.75 -15.69
C GLU A 100 -2.71 -18.49 -16.79
N TYR A 101 -1.64 -19.20 -16.42
CA TYR A 101 -0.80 -19.95 -17.35
C TYR A 101 -1.16 -21.43 -17.44
N HIS A 102 -2.12 -21.93 -16.64
CA HIS A 102 -2.45 -23.37 -16.50
C HIS A 102 -2.52 -24.13 -17.83
N ASP A 103 -3.26 -23.61 -18.81
CA ASP A 103 -3.41 -24.24 -20.13
C ASP A 103 -2.08 -24.40 -20.90
N ARG A 104 -0.99 -23.79 -20.44
CA ARG A 104 0.35 -23.89 -21.03
C ARG A 104 1.23 -24.95 -20.39
N ASP A 105 0.77 -25.64 -19.35
CA ASP A 105 1.54 -26.74 -18.73
C ASP A 105 1.87 -27.85 -19.72
N ASP A 106 0.86 -28.31 -20.48
CA ASP A 106 1.05 -29.34 -21.51
C ASP A 106 2.14 -28.91 -22.51
N GLN A 107 2.09 -27.65 -22.92
CA GLN A 107 3.05 -27.06 -23.86
C GLN A 107 4.45 -27.00 -23.25
N TYR A 108 4.55 -26.62 -21.99
CA TYR A 108 5.80 -26.53 -21.27
C TYR A 108 6.48 -27.90 -21.18
N PHE A 109 5.76 -28.93 -20.72
CA PHE A 109 6.31 -30.28 -20.59
C PHE A 109 6.60 -30.92 -21.95
N TRP A 110 5.83 -30.60 -22.98
CA TRP A 110 6.15 -31.02 -24.35
C TRP A 110 7.52 -30.52 -24.79
N PHE A 111 7.87 -29.26 -24.52
CA PHE A 111 9.22 -28.75 -24.84
C PHE A 111 10.31 -29.44 -24.03
N ILE A 112 10.07 -29.71 -22.73
CA ILE A 112 11.02 -30.43 -21.89
C ILE A 112 11.31 -31.82 -22.47
N GLU A 113 10.27 -32.57 -22.81
CA GLU A 113 10.40 -33.91 -23.40
C GLU A 113 11.11 -33.87 -24.75
N LYS A 114 10.66 -33.01 -25.69
CA LYS A 114 11.20 -32.99 -27.06
C LYS A 114 12.62 -32.49 -27.17
N LEU A 115 13.07 -31.67 -26.21
CA LEU A 115 14.44 -31.19 -26.16
C LEU A 115 15.34 -32.05 -25.26
N GLY A 116 14.80 -33.10 -24.62
CA GLY A 116 15.56 -33.95 -23.70
C GLY A 116 16.07 -33.19 -22.47
N LEU A 117 15.30 -32.21 -22.00
CA LEU A 117 15.66 -31.33 -20.89
C LEU A 117 15.31 -31.96 -19.54
N ARG A 118 15.91 -31.42 -18.48
CA ARG A 118 15.64 -31.87 -17.11
C ARG A 118 14.21 -31.46 -16.73
N PRO A 119 13.37 -32.40 -16.25
CA PRO A 119 12.04 -32.07 -15.77
C PRO A 119 12.09 -31.30 -14.46
N LEU A 120 11.03 -30.53 -14.19
CA LEU A 120 10.83 -29.78 -12.96
C LEU A 120 9.33 -29.70 -12.61
N HIS A 121 9.03 -29.25 -11.41
CA HIS A 121 7.65 -29.13 -10.96
C HIS A 121 7.11 -27.72 -11.20
N ILE A 122 5.90 -27.63 -11.75
CA ILE A 122 5.17 -26.37 -11.85
C ILE A 122 4.16 -26.31 -10.71
N TYR A 123 4.21 -25.22 -9.96
CA TYR A 123 3.25 -24.92 -8.90
C TYR A 123 2.55 -23.61 -9.18
N GLU A 124 1.23 -23.67 -9.15
CA GLU A 124 0.39 -22.54 -9.53
C GLU A 124 -0.31 -21.93 -8.32
N TYR A 125 -0.38 -20.61 -8.33
CA TYR A 125 -1.07 -19.81 -7.34
C TYR A 125 -1.89 -18.71 -8.00
N SER A 126 -2.93 -18.23 -7.33
CA SER A 126 -3.74 -17.12 -7.82
C SER A 126 -2.96 -15.81 -7.69
N ARG A 127 -3.20 -14.91 -8.63
CA ARG A 127 -2.73 -13.53 -8.53
C ARG A 127 -3.41 -12.80 -7.36
N LEU A 128 -2.67 -11.95 -6.67
CA LEU A 128 -3.26 -10.98 -5.74
C LEU A 128 -4.01 -9.91 -6.53
N ASN A 129 -5.28 -9.70 -6.20
CA ASN A 129 -6.08 -8.60 -6.70
C ASN A 129 -6.52 -7.72 -5.54
N MET A 130 -6.64 -6.41 -5.78
CA MET A 130 -7.05 -5.42 -4.78
C MET A 130 -8.31 -4.70 -5.26
N ASN A 131 -9.25 -4.48 -4.34
CA ASN A 131 -10.44 -3.67 -4.62
C ASN A 131 -10.07 -2.21 -4.87
N ASN A 132 -10.89 -1.52 -5.65
CA ASN A 132 -10.72 -0.10 -6.02
C ASN A 132 -9.37 0.17 -6.71
N THR A 133 -8.84 -0.80 -7.45
CA THR A 133 -7.49 -0.75 -8.02
C THR A 133 -7.40 -1.51 -9.34
N VAL A 134 -6.65 -0.97 -10.28
CA VAL A 134 -6.23 -1.69 -11.49
C VAL A 134 -4.77 -2.07 -11.37
N LEU A 135 -4.43 -3.32 -11.71
CA LEU A 135 -3.05 -3.83 -11.61
C LEU A 135 -2.38 -4.03 -12.98
N SER A 136 -3.12 -3.86 -14.09
CA SER A 136 -2.54 -4.08 -15.41
C SER A 136 -1.63 -2.92 -15.81
N LYS A 137 -0.43 -3.25 -16.30
CA LYS A 137 0.57 -2.26 -16.72
C LYS A 137 0.00 -1.26 -17.72
N ARG A 138 -0.80 -1.73 -18.69
CA ARG A 138 -1.44 -0.86 -19.69
C ARG A 138 -2.37 0.17 -19.05
N LYS A 139 -3.22 -0.24 -18.09
CA LYS A 139 -4.14 0.70 -17.40
C LYS A 139 -3.38 1.67 -16.49
N LEU A 140 -2.34 1.19 -15.79
CA LEU A 140 -1.48 2.05 -14.96
C LEU A 140 -0.68 3.07 -15.79
N THR A 141 -0.16 2.65 -16.95
CA THR A 141 0.56 3.55 -17.87
C THR A 141 -0.36 4.67 -18.34
N TRP A 142 -1.62 4.35 -18.68
CA TRP A 142 -2.61 5.35 -19.04
C TRP A 142 -2.83 6.41 -17.94
N PHE A 143 -2.92 6.02 -16.65
CA PHE A 143 -3.04 7.00 -15.55
C PHE A 143 -1.83 7.95 -15.47
N VAL A 144 -0.62 7.46 -15.79
CA VAL A 144 0.60 8.28 -15.81
C VAL A 144 0.59 9.21 -17.02
N ASP A 145 0.31 8.68 -18.22
CA ASP A 145 0.35 9.43 -19.47
C ASP A 145 -0.69 10.55 -19.51
N GLU A 146 -1.87 10.34 -18.92
CA GLU A 146 -2.95 11.35 -18.84
C GLU A 146 -2.78 12.32 -17.65
N GLY A 147 -1.74 12.16 -16.83
CA GLY A 147 -1.44 13.08 -15.73
C GLY A 147 -2.41 13.02 -14.54
N TYR A 148 -3.15 11.93 -14.34
CA TYR A 148 -3.98 11.73 -13.14
C TYR A 148 -3.14 11.48 -11.88
N VAL A 149 -1.87 11.10 -12.07
CA VAL A 149 -0.89 10.87 -11.01
C VAL A 149 0.44 11.54 -11.32
N ASP A 150 1.24 11.74 -10.28
CA ASP A 150 2.54 12.41 -10.40
C ASP A 150 3.58 11.51 -11.10
N GLY A 151 3.40 10.19 -11.08
CA GLY A 151 4.29 9.21 -11.67
C GLY A 151 4.09 7.79 -11.15
N TRP A 152 5.04 6.90 -11.44
CA TRP A 152 4.99 5.50 -11.02
C TRP A 152 5.18 5.27 -9.51
N ASP A 153 5.69 6.28 -8.80
CA ASP A 153 5.88 6.32 -7.35
C ASP A 153 4.77 7.10 -6.62
N ASP A 154 3.70 7.49 -7.30
CA ASP A 154 2.57 8.18 -6.68
C ASP A 154 1.99 7.36 -5.50
N PRO A 155 1.75 7.96 -4.32
CA PRO A 155 1.21 7.26 -3.15
C PRO A 155 -0.12 6.53 -3.38
N ARG A 156 -0.90 6.94 -4.38
CA ARG A 156 -2.19 6.33 -4.74
C ARG A 156 -2.02 5.11 -5.66
N PHE A 157 -0.83 4.92 -6.23
CA PHE A 157 -0.55 3.79 -7.12
C PHE A 157 -0.29 2.49 -6.35
N PRO A 158 -0.74 1.34 -6.92
CA PRO A 158 -0.52 0.03 -6.31
C PRO A 158 0.89 -0.52 -6.60
N THR A 159 1.84 0.33 -6.99
CA THR A 159 3.23 -0.06 -7.20
C THR A 159 3.93 -0.18 -5.85
N VAL A 160 4.96 -1.04 -5.77
CA VAL A 160 5.78 -1.14 -4.55
C VAL A 160 6.34 0.24 -4.17
N ARG A 161 6.79 1.03 -5.15
CA ARG A 161 7.29 2.39 -4.89
C ARG A 161 6.21 3.32 -4.35
N GLY A 162 5.02 3.31 -4.94
CA GLY A 162 3.88 4.13 -4.50
C GLY A 162 3.44 3.83 -3.09
N ILE A 163 3.20 2.57 -2.76
CA ILE A 163 2.76 2.19 -1.40
C ILE A 163 3.85 2.45 -0.35
N LEU A 164 5.13 2.24 -0.68
CA LEU A 164 6.25 2.57 0.22
C LEU A 164 6.35 4.09 0.44
N ARG A 165 6.21 4.90 -0.62
CA ARG A 165 6.17 6.36 -0.52
C ARG A 165 4.97 6.85 0.30
N ARG A 166 3.83 6.15 0.22
CA ARG A 166 2.66 6.40 1.08
C ARG A 166 2.90 6.08 2.56
N GLY A 167 3.88 5.22 2.88
CA GLY A 167 4.23 4.83 4.26
C GLY A 167 4.00 3.35 4.59
N MET A 168 3.85 2.50 3.58
CA MET A 168 3.96 1.05 3.77
C MET A 168 5.39 0.68 4.22
N THR A 169 5.50 -0.20 5.20
CA THR A 169 6.79 -0.79 5.60
C THR A 169 7.01 -2.11 4.86
N VAL A 170 8.28 -2.44 4.59
CA VAL A 170 8.62 -3.74 4.00
C VAL A 170 8.18 -4.89 4.89
N GLN A 171 8.30 -4.73 6.21
CA GLN A 171 7.85 -5.74 7.17
C GLN A 171 6.33 -5.91 7.13
N GLY A 172 5.56 -4.82 7.17
CA GLY A 172 4.10 -4.89 7.08
C GLY A 172 3.60 -5.53 5.79
N LEU A 173 4.28 -5.24 4.66
CA LEU A 173 3.99 -5.90 3.38
C LEU A 173 4.30 -7.40 3.43
N LYS A 174 5.45 -7.81 3.97
CA LYS A 174 5.80 -9.23 4.13
C LYS A 174 4.81 -9.97 5.02
N ASP A 175 4.46 -9.38 6.18
CA ASP A 175 3.51 -9.96 7.12
C ASP A 175 2.14 -10.16 6.46
N PHE A 176 1.69 -9.20 5.65
CA PHE A 176 0.46 -9.33 4.86
C PHE A 176 0.54 -10.47 3.85
N ILE A 177 1.63 -10.57 3.07
CA ILE A 177 1.78 -11.64 2.06
C ILE A 177 1.85 -13.02 2.71
N ILE A 178 2.55 -13.16 3.84
CA ILE A 178 2.63 -14.41 4.60
C ILE A 178 1.25 -14.78 5.15
N ALA A 179 0.53 -13.82 5.75
CA ALA A 179 -0.79 -14.05 6.30
C ALA A 179 -1.84 -14.38 5.24
N GLN A 180 -1.74 -13.77 4.05
CA GLN A 180 -2.61 -14.09 2.92
C GLN A 180 -2.38 -15.51 2.40
N GLY A 181 -1.11 -15.95 2.40
CA GLY A 181 -0.73 -17.28 1.95
C GLY A 181 -0.91 -17.49 0.44
N SER A 182 -0.57 -18.70 -0.01
CA SER A 182 -0.74 -19.12 -1.40
C SER A 182 -2.01 -19.95 -1.54
N SER A 183 -2.86 -19.59 -2.51
CA SER A 183 -4.07 -20.32 -2.87
C SER A 183 -4.28 -20.25 -4.37
N ARG A 184 -4.92 -21.27 -4.97
CA ARG A 184 -5.33 -21.26 -6.39
C ARG A 184 -6.61 -20.44 -6.63
N SER A 185 -7.37 -20.15 -5.58
CA SER A 185 -8.61 -19.38 -5.68
C SER A 185 -8.33 -17.90 -5.87
N VAL A 186 -8.88 -17.31 -6.93
CA VAL A 186 -8.77 -15.87 -7.16
C VAL A 186 -9.62 -15.12 -6.13
N VAL A 187 -8.99 -14.25 -5.35
CA VAL A 187 -9.65 -13.43 -4.32
C VAL A 187 -9.29 -11.97 -4.52
N ASN A 188 -10.27 -11.09 -4.36
CA ASN A 188 -10.03 -9.66 -4.29
C ASN A 188 -9.90 -9.23 -2.82
N MET A 189 -8.82 -8.52 -2.52
CA MET A 189 -8.47 -8.10 -1.18
C MET A 189 -8.76 -6.61 -0.95
N GLU A 190 -9.12 -6.30 0.29
CA GLU A 190 -9.34 -4.92 0.72
C GLU A 190 -8.03 -4.26 1.15
N TRP A 191 -7.86 -2.98 0.80
CA TRP A 191 -6.71 -2.19 1.24
C TRP A 191 -6.62 -2.06 2.75
N ASP A 192 -7.76 -2.02 3.45
CA ASP A 192 -7.79 -1.93 4.91
C ASP A 192 -7.01 -3.05 5.60
N LYS A 193 -7.05 -4.26 5.04
CA LYS A 193 -6.33 -5.41 5.60
C LYS A 193 -4.82 -5.19 5.57
N ILE A 194 -4.26 -4.79 4.44
CA ILE A 194 -2.81 -4.56 4.32
C ILE A 194 -2.36 -3.39 5.20
N TRP A 195 -3.16 -2.33 5.30
CA TRP A 195 -2.87 -1.21 6.19
C TRP A 195 -2.95 -1.58 7.67
N ALA A 196 -3.86 -2.47 8.07
CA ALA A 196 -3.92 -2.99 9.43
C ALA A 196 -2.65 -3.79 9.82
N PHE A 197 -2.07 -4.56 8.89
CA PHE A 197 -0.77 -5.20 9.11
C PHE A 197 0.35 -4.16 9.27
N ASN A 198 0.37 -3.14 8.40
CA ASN A 198 1.35 -2.07 8.49
C ASN A 198 1.27 -1.31 9.82
N LYS A 199 0.05 -1.01 10.30
CA LYS A 199 -0.21 -0.35 11.59
C LYS A 199 0.49 -1.06 12.74
N LYS A 200 0.42 -2.39 12.81
CA LYS A 200 1.04 -3.19 13.87
C LYS A 200 2.56 -3.01 13.94
N VAL A 201 3.19 -2.71 12.81
CA VAL A 201 4.63 -2.42 12.72
C VAL A 201 4.90 -0.97 13.11
N ILE A 202 4.22 -0.01 12.47
CA ILE A 202 4.52 1.41 12.65
C ILE A 202 4.13 1.95 14.04
N ASP A 203 3.07 1.43 14.67
CA ASP A 203 2.62 1.88 16.00
C ASP A 203 3.68 1.70 17.08
N ARG A 204 4.59 0.73 16.91
CA ARG A 204 5.66 0.45 17.87
C ARG A 204 6.86 1.39 17.71
N ILE A 205 7.07 1.93 16.50
CA ILE A 205 8.28 2.68 16.14
C ILE A 205 8.02 4.17 15.91
N ALA A 206 6.76 4.59 15.73
CA ALA A 206 6.43 5.94 15.31
C ALA A 206 6.49 6.94 16.51
N PRO A 207 7.42 7.92 16.51
CA PRO A 207 7.40 9.01 17.49
C PRO A 207 6.13 9.88 17.36
N ARG A 208 5.65 10.39 18.49
CA ARG A 208 4.40 11.16 18.60
C ARG A 208 4.66 12.66 18.64
N TYR A 209 4.08 13.38 17.69
CA TYR A 209 4.14 14.83 17.60
C TYR A 209 2.74 15.45 17.63
N THR A 210 2.70 16.77 17.77
CA THR A 210 1.48 17.55 17.80
C THR A 210 1.45 18.50 16.62
N ALA A 211 0.32 18.56 15.93
CA ALA A 211 0.01 19.60 14.95
C ALA A 211 -1.48 19.94 15.06
N LEU A 212 -1.80 21.21 14.91
CA LEU A 212 -3.14 21.77 15.05
C LEU A 212 -3.60 22.37 13.72
N GLN A 213 -4.89 22.30 13.43
CA GLN A 213 -5.50 22.75 12.19
C GLN A 213 -6.53 23.85 12.44
N GLY A 214 -6.60 24.80 11.50
CA GLY A 214 -7.63 25.83 11.44
C GLY A 214 -7.30 27.08 12.26
N ASP A 215 -8.34 27.87 12.55
CA ASP A 215 -8.24 29.11 13.33
C ASP A 215 -8.04 28.76 14.81
N LEU A 216 -6.79 28.62 15.24
CA LEU A 216 -6.46 28.16 16.59
C LEU A 216 -7.06 29.05 17.68
N VAL A 217 -7.57 28.42 18.74
CA VAL A 217 -8.18 29.11 19.88
C VAL A 217 -7.13 29.25 20.99
N PRO A 218 -6.80 30.46 21.45
CA PRO A 218 -5.92 30.67 22.58
C PRO A 218 -6.60 30.31 23.92
N VAL A 219 -5.85 29.63 24.77
CA VAL A 219 -6.18 29.30 26.15
C VAL A 219 -5.19 30.02 27.07
N ASN A 220 -5.69 30.91 27.92
CA ASN A 220 -4.90 31.62 28.93
C ASN A 220 -4.94 30.83 30.24
N ILE A 221 -3.78 30.38 30.71
CA ILE A 221 -3.66 29.53 31.89
C ILE A 221 -3.01 30.34 33.02
N ALA A 222 -3.80 30.68 34.03
CA ALA A 222 -3.31 31.44 35.17
C ALA A 222 -2.42 30.56 36.08
N GLY A 223 -1.40 31.19 36.68
CA GLY A 223 -0.48 30.55 37.63
C GLY A 223 0.68 29.77 37.00
N VAL A 224 0.83 29.79 35.68
CA VAL A 224 1.88 29.08 34.95
C VAL A 224 2.98 30.05 34.52
N LYS A 225 4.24 29.67 34.77
CA LYS A 225 5.42 30.32 34.19
C LYS A 225 5.89 29.54 32.96
N GLU A 226 6.58 30.22 32.05
CA GLU A 226 7.18 29.57 30.90
C GLU A 226 8.27 28.57 31.36
N GLU A 227 8.11 27.31 30.98
CA GLU A 227 9.06 26.23 31.31
C GLU A 227 9.18 25.22 30.17
N SER A 228 10.37 24.65 30.01
CA SER A 228 10.60 23.51 29.12
C SER A 228 10.60 22.21 29.92
N THR A 229 9.88 21.21 29.42
CA THR A 229 9.86 19.86 30.01
C THR A 229 10.27 18.82 29.00
N VAL A 230 10.87 17.73 29.47
CA VAL A 230 11.28 16.61 28.61
C VAL A 230 10.19 15.55 28.65
N ALA A 231 9.64 15.22 27.49
CA ALA A 231 8.63 14.18 27.33
C ALA A 231 9.15 13.06 26.41
N GLN A 232 8.73 11.82 26.64
CA GLN A 232 9.07 10.71 25.75
C GLN A 232 8.42 10.92 24.37
N LYS A 233 9.17 10.65 23.30
CA LYS A 233 8.63 10.66 21.93
C LYS A 233 7.60 9.55 21.73
N HIS A 234 7.79 8.41 22.39
CA HIS A 234 6.87 7.28 22.33
C HIS A 234 6.49 6.80 23.73
N PRO A 235 5.20 6.80 24.13
CA PRO A 235 4.79 6.50 25.50
C PRO A 235 5.04 5.08 25.99
N LYS A 236 5.28 4.13 25.08
CA LYS A 236 5.54 2.72 25.44
C LYS A 236 6.99 2.31 25.23
N ASP A 237 7.79 3.15 24.57
CA ASP A 237 9.17 2.80 24.21
C ASP A 237 10.11 3.98 24.45
N PRO A 238 10.80 3.99 25.60
CA PRO A 238 11.76 5.03 25.93
C PRO A 238 12.98 5.08 24.98
N SER A 239 13.27 4.01 24.23
CA SER A 239 14.45 3.92 23.36
C SER A 239 14.37 4.83 22.13
N ILE A 240 13.16 5.20 21.70
CA ILE A 240 12.91 6.12 20.58
C ILE A 240 13.39 7.55 20.91
N GLY A 241 13.58 7.85 22.19
CA GLY A 241 14.14 9.09 22.70
C GLY A 241 13.08 10.07 23.22
N ASN A 242 13.56 11.24 23.57
CA ASN A 242 12.77 12.29 24.20
C ASN A 242 12.63 13.51 23.29
N LYS A 243 11.63 14.33 23.56
CA LYS A 243 11.39 15.62 22.92
C LYS A 243 11.18 16.70 23.98
N THR A 244 11.47 17.93 23.60
CA THR A 244 11.20 19.08 24.45
C THR A 244 9.75 19.52 24.24
N VAL A 245 9.04 19.76 25.33
CA VAL A 245 7.67 20.31 25.33
C VAL A 245 7.68 21.57 26.17
N TRP A 246 7.41 22.70 25.53
CA TRP A 246 7.29 23.98 26.19
C TRP A 246 5.89 24.17 26.76
N ARG A 247 5.82 24.77 27.93
CA ARG A 247 4.59 25.16 28.63
C ARG A 247 4.66 26.64 28.91
N GLY A 248 3.51 27.30 28.91
CA GLY A 248 3.46 28.73 29.14
C GLY A 248 2.07 29.20 29.56
N PRO A 249 1.94 30.48 29.91
CA PRO A 249 0.66 31.06 30.32
C PRO A 249 -0.36 31.13 29.17
N ARG A 250 0.07 30.93 27.92
CA ARG A 250 -0.77 30.95 26.73
C ARG A 250 -0.47 29.74 25.85
N VAL A 251 -1.50 29.01 25.47
CA VAL A 251 -1.41 27.86 24.57
C VAL A 251 -2.53 27.88 23.54
N LEU A 252 -2.35 27.18 22.43
CA LEU A 252 -3.30 27.11 21.33
C LEU A 252 -3.93 25.71 21.26
N ILE A 253 -5.22 25.66 20.97
CA ILE A 253 -5.99 24.42 20.75
C ILE A 253 -6.83 24.52 19.47
N GLU A 254 -7.32 23.39 18.97
CA GLU A 254 -8.21 23.39 17.81
C GLU A 254 -9.63 23.86 18.17
N PRO A 255 -10.35 24.55 17.27
CA PRO A 255 -11.74 24.97 17.51
C PRO A 255 -12.69 23.82 17.86
N VAL A 256 -12.45 22.65 17.27
CA VAL A 256 -13.27 21.45 17.53
C VAL A 256 -13.12 20.97 18.97
N ASP A 257 -11.92 21.05 19.52
CA ASP A 257 -11.66 20.71 20.92
C ASP A 257 -12.21 21.80 21.84
N ALA A 258 -12.03 23.08 21.48
CA ALA A 258 -12.56 24.20 22.24
C ALA A 258 -14.09 24.13 22.39
N ALA A 259 -14.80 23.67 21.35
CA ALA A 259 -16.26 23.51 21.36
C ALA A 259 -16.75 22.38 22.28
N GLU A 260 -15.90 21.43 22.64
CA GLU A 260 -16.23 20.33 23.56
C GLU A 260 -15.90 20.66 25.03
N LEU A 261 -15.16 21.74 25.28
CA LEU A 261 -14.85 22.21 26.63
C LEU A 261 -16.10 22.74 27.33
N LYS A 262 -16.13 22.58 28.65
CA LYS A 262 -17.18 23.11 29.53
C LYS A 262 -16.58 23.82 30.71
N GLU A 263 -17.18 24.94 31.08
CA GLU A 263 -16.79 25.71 32.26
C GLU A 263 -16.97 24.87 33.54
N GLY A 264 -15.98 24.89 34.42
CA GLY A 264 -15.95 24.12 35.66
C GLY A 264 -15.45 22.67 35.52
N GLU A 265 -15.28 22.14 34.31
CA GLU A 265 -14.73 20.80 34.08
C GLU A 265 -13.20 20.82 33.87
N ASN A 266 -12.56 19.68 34.13
CA ASN A 266 -11.14 19.45 33.87
C ASN A 266 -10.94 18.85 32.48
N ALA A 267 -10.00 19.41 31.71
CA ALA A 267 -9.51 18.86 30.46
C ALA A 267 -8.05 18.43 30.60
N THR A 268 -7.69 17.28 30.04
CA THR A 268 -6.32 16.77 30.05
C THR A 268 -5.57 17.24 28.81
N PHE A 269 -4.56 18.08 29.05
CA PHE A 269 -3.62 18.54 28.05
C PHE A 269 -2.50 17.50 27.94
N ILE A 270 -2.38 16.84 26.78
CA ILE A 270 -1.45 15.70 26.63
C ILE A 270 -0.01 16.15 26.91
N ASN A 271 0.74 15.35 27.68
CA ASN A 271 2.10 15.67 28.18
C ASN A 271 2.20 16.88 29.13
N TRP A 272 1.07 17.40 29.61
CA TRP A 272 1.03 18.45 30.63
C TRP A 272 0.31 18.00 31.90
N GLY A 273 -0.97 17.65 31.81
CA GLY A 273 -1.80 17.32 32.96
C GLY A 273 -3.22 17.86 32.85
N ASN A 274 -3.93 17.89 33.97
CA ASN A 274 -5.29 18.40 34.05
C ASN A 274 -5.31 19.93 34.23
N ILE A 275 -6.19 20.57 33.46
CA ILE A 275 -6.38 22.02 33.46
C ILE A 275 -7.87 22.28 33.63
N THR A 276 -8.22 23.06 34.65
CA THR A 276 -9.61 23.43 34.96
C THR A 276 -10.03 24.61 34.11
N ILE A 277 -11.10 24.44 33.35
CA ILE A 277 -11.66 25.52 32.52
C ILE A 277 -12.48 26.45 33.42
N LYS A 278 -12.15 27.74 33.45
CA LYS A 278 -12.86 28.75 34.25
C LYS A 278 -13.91 29.48 33.45
N LYS A 279 -13.55 29.96 32.26
CA LYS A 279 -14.44 30.78 31.45
C LYS A 279 -14.16 30.56 29.96
N ILE A 280 -15.20 30.44 29.16
CA ILE A 280 -15.13 30.29 27.71
C ILE A 280 -15.69 31.57 27.09
N HIS A 281 -14.86 32.32 26.37
CA HIS A 281 -15.27 33.54 25.70
C HIS A 281 -15.79 33.22 24.30
N ASN A 282 -17.09 33.37 24.12
CA ASN A 282 -17.77 33.11 22.87
C ASN A 282 -18.34 34.41 22.28
N ILE A 283 -18.01 34.69 21.02
CA ILE A 283 -18.55 35.83 20.27
C ILE A 283 -19.27 35.26 19.04
N ASN A 284 -20.57 35.55 18.93
CA ASN A 284 -21.42 35.14 17.80
C ASN A 284 -21.39 33.62 17.48
N GLY A 285 -21.25 32.77 18.50
CA GLY A 285 -21.19 31.32 18.35
C GLY A 285 -19.81 30.76 18.03
N LYS A 286 -18.78 31.61 17.89
CA LYS A 286 -17.38 31.20 17.73
C LYS A 286 -16.64 31.42 19.05
N ILE A 287 -15.95 30.39 19.54
CA ILE A 287 -15.09 30.51 20.73
C ILE A 287 -13.82 31.26 20.32
N VAL A 288 -13.54 32.37 20.99
CA VAL A 288 -12.42 33.26 20.68
C VAL A 288 -11.25 33.05 21.65
N SER A 289 -11.54 32.77 22.91
CA SER A 289 -10.51 32.43 23.91
C SER A 289 -11.10 31.64 25.07
N VAL A 290 -10.24 30.98 25.82
CA VAL A 290 -10.60 30.24 27.03
C VAL A 290 -9.68 30.65 28.17
N ASP A 291 -10.23 30.94 29.34
CA ASP A 291 -9.46 31.17 30.56
C ASP A 291 -9.52 29.92 31.43
N ALA A 292 -8.36 29.51 31.93
CA ALA A 292 -8.18 28.27 32.66
C ALA A 292 -7.14 28.40 33.77
N VAL A 293 -7.10 27.43 34.68
CA VAL A 293 -6.13 27.34 35.78
C VAL A 293 -5.52 25.95 35.79
N ALA A 294 -4.20 25.86 35.95
CA ALA A 294 -3.52 24.58 36.05
C ALA A 294 -3.90 23.87 37.37
N ASP A 295 -4.49 22.67 37.27
CA ASP A 295 -4.81 21.80 38.41
C ASP A 295 -3.97 20.52 38.30
N LEU A 296 -2.65 20.69 38.46
CA LEU A 296 -1.67 19.62 38.32
C LEU A 296 -1.72 18.60 39.46
N SER A 297 -2.43 18.92 40.56
CA SER A 297 -2.68 18.00 41.67
C SER A 297 -3.67 16.89 41.35
N ASN A 298 -4.52 17.07 40.32
CA ASN A 298 -5.54 16.12 39.97
C ASN A 298 -5.04 15.12 38.92
N GLU A 299 -4.72 13.91 39.33
CA GLU A 299 -4.22 12.82 38.46
C GLU A 299 -5.35 11.95 37.85
N ASP A 300 -6.63 12.31 37.99
CA ASP A 300 -7.71 11.56 37.32
C ASP A 300 -7.79 11.93 35.83
N PHE A 301 -7.13 11.11 35.00
CA PHE A 301 -7.14 11.25 33.54
C PHE A 301 -8.18 10.36 32.83
N ARG A 302 -9.05 9.67 33.58
CA ARG A 302 -9.97 8.66 33.01
C ARG A 302 -11.30 9.24 32.56
N LYS A 303 -11.75 10.34 33.20
CA LYS A 303 -13.07 10.96 32.96
C LYS A 303 -13.01 12.30 32.22
N THR A 304 -11.81 12.77 31.89
CA THR A 304 -11.53 14.09 31.34
C THR A 304 -11.36 14.05 29.81
N LEU A 305 -11.74 15.14 29.14
CA LEU A 305 -11.51 15.31 27.70
C LEU A 305 -10.00 15.45 27.44
N LYS A 306 -9.44 14.63 26.53
CA LYS A 306 -8.02 14.69 26.16
C LYS A 306 -7.83 15.47 24.87
N LEU A 307 -7.02 16.52 24.92
CA LEU A 307 -6.77 17.39 23.78
C LEU A 307 -5.28 17.61 23.52
N THR A 308 -4.99 17.99 22.27
CA THR A 308 -3.67 18.38 21.80
C THR A 308 -3.55 19.90 21.80
N TRP A 309 -2.36 20.40 22.12
CA TRP A 309 -2.11 21.82 22.30
C TRP A 309 -0.69 22.17 21.86
N LEU A 310 -0.45 23.44 21.56
CA LEU A 310 0.87 24.00 21.27
C LEU A 310 1.08 25.24 22.13
N ALA A 311 2.29 25.42 22.68
CA ALA A 311 2.61 26.62 23.44
C ALA A 311 2.75 27.83 22.51
N ASP A 312 2.22 28.98 22.94
CA ASP A 312 2.35 30.26 22.25
C ASP A 312 3.35 31.12 23.03
N THR A 313 4.63 30.93 22.75
CA THR A 313 5.74 31.60 23.44
C THR A 313 6.82 32.03 22.46
N ASP A 314 7.56 33.09 22.79
CA ASP A 314 8.65 33.62 21.95
C ASP A 314 9.81 32.62 21.75
N LYS A 315 9.92 31.61 22.62
CA LYS A 315 10.97 30.57 22.54
C LYS A 315 10.60 29.41 21.63
N THR A 316 9.33 29.25 21.30
CA THR A 316 8.86 28.22 20.38
C THR A 316 8.38 28.82 19.09
N THR A 317 9.06 28.47 18.01
CA THR A 317 8.56 28.81 16.68
C THR A 317 7.70 27.68 16.13
N PHE A 318 6.49 28.02 15.73
CA PHE A 318 5.60 27.10 15.03
C PHE A 318 6.23 26.59 13.73
N THR A 319 6.03 25.30 13.45
CA THR A 319 6.45 24.67 12.20
C THR A 319 5.29 24.64 11.23
N PRO A 320 5.39 25.20 10.01
CA PRO A 320 4.37 25.03 9.01
C PRO A 320 4.35 23.56 8.51
N VAL A 321 3.18 22.95 8.53
CA VAL A 321 2.99 21.53 8.16
C VAL A 321 1.87 21.42 7.13
N VAL A 322 2.05 20.59 6.12
CA VAL A 322 1.01 20.22 5.15
C VAL A 322 0.77 18.72 5.24
N CYS A 323 -0.38 18.33 5.76
CA CYS A 323 -0.83 16.94 5.75
C CYS A 323 -1.59 16.65 4.46
N VAL A 324 -1.15 15.62 3.73
CA VAL A 324 -1.74 15.18 2.46
C VAL A 324 -2.47 13.86 2.69
N TYR A 325 -3.76 13.87 2.34
CA TYR A 325 -4.66 12.73 2.42
C TYR A 325 -4.97 12.21 1.03
N PHE A 326 -5.09 10.88 0.91
CA PHE A 326 -5.27 10.17 -0.36
C PHE A 326 -6.50 9.28 -0.36
N ASP A 327 -7.22 9.29 -1.48
CA ASP A 327 -8.31 8.37 -1.81
C ASP A 327 -7.95 7.45 -2.97
N HIS A 328 -8.79 6.44 -3.21
CA HIS A 328 -8.64 5.52 -4.33
C HIS A 328 -8.81 6.22 -5.68
N LEU A 329 -7.95 5.87 -6.64
CA LEU A 329 -8.04 6.36 -8.03
C LEU A 329 -9.22 5.75 -8.80
N VAL A 330 -9.80 4.66 -8.30
CA VAL A 330 -10.95 3.99 -8.91
C VAL A 330 -12.05 3.88 -7.86
N ASN A 331 -13.22 4.46 -8.15
CA ASN A 331 -14.35 4.52 -7.23
C ASN A 331 -15.14 3.21 -7.15
N LYS A 332 -14.97 2.32 -8.13
CA LYS A 332 -15.63 1.02 -8.16
C LYS A 332 -14.74 -0.06 -7.54
N SER A 333 -15.30 -0.82 -6.61
CA SER A 333 -14.60 -1.88 -5.87
C SER A 333 -14.05 -2.97 -6.79
N VAL A 334 -14.89 -3.54 -7.67
CA VAL A 334 -14.48 -4.54 -8.66
C VAL A 334 -15.02 -4.14 -10.02
N LEU A 335 -14.15 -4.10 -11.03
CA LEU A 335 -14.52 -3.82 -12.41
C LEU A 335 -15.02 -5.11 -13.09
N GLY A 336 -16.15 -5.01 -13.81
CA GLY A 336 -16.66 -6.08 -14.66
C GLY A 336 -15.76 -6.35 -15.87
N LYS A 337 -15.98 -7.47 -16.56
CA LYS A 337 -15.18 -7.88 -17.74
C LYS A 337 -15.33 -6.92 -18.92
N ASP A 338 -16.53 -6.36 -19.10
CA ASP A 338 -16.88 -5.51 -20.25
C ASP A 338 -16.92 -4.01 -19.89
N GLU A 339 -16.51 -3.66 -18.68
CA GLU A 339 -16.53 -2.27 -18.19
C GLU A 339 -15.19 -1.58 -18.44
N ASP A 340 -15.23 -0.37 -18.98
CA ASP A 340 -14.04 0.46 -19.05
C ASP A 340 -13.76 1.08 -17.67
N PHE A 341 -12.51 0.97 -17.22
CA PHE A 341 -12.09 1.54 -15.95
C PHE A 341 -12.12 3.08 -15.97
N LYS A 342 -12.08 3.67 -17.17
CA LYS A 342 -12.12 5.12 -17.39
C LYS A 342 -13.41 5.76 -16.88
N ASP A 343 -14.50 5.01 -16.86
CA ASP A 343 -15.80 5.51 -16.40
C ASP A 343 -15.88 5.61 -14.86
N PHE A 344 -14.92 5.00 -14.14
CA PHE A 344 -14.93 4.89 -12.68
C PHE A 344 -13.77 5.62 -12.01
N ILE A 345 -13.19 6.62 -12.68
CA ILE A 345 -12.05 7.37 -12.15
C ILE A 345 -12.48 8.19 -10.94
N GLY A 346 -11.69 8.08 -9.87
CA GLY A 346 -11.80 8.91 -8.68
C GLY A 346 -11.34 10.33 -8.98
N HIS A 347 -12.23 11.30 -8.78
CA HIS A 347 -11.87 12.72 -8.81
C HIS A 347 -11.48 13.20 -7.41
N ASN A 348 -10.62 14.22 -7.33
CA ASN A 348 -10.27 14.87 -6.07
C ASN A 348 -9.60 13.97 -5.03
N THR A 349 -8.87 12.93 -5.48
CA THR A 349 -8.28 11.87 -4.65
C THR A 349 -7.05 12.27 -3.83
N ARG A 350 -6.69 13.56 -3.85
CA ARG A 350 -5.66 14.18 -3.03
C ARG A 350 -6.25 15.42 -2.36
N ALA A 351 -6.07 15.54 -1.06
CA ALA A 351 -6.42 16.74 -0.30
C ALA A 351 -5.27 17.14 0.60
N GLU A 352 -5.01 18.44 0.64
CA GLU A 352 -3.94 19.01 1.45
C GLU A 352 -4.54 19.85 2.56
N VAL A 353 -4.00 19.70 3.76
CA VAL A 353 -4.44 20.38 4.97
C VAL A 353 -3.25 21.07 5.58
N LYS A 354 -3.32 22.41 5.61
CA LYS A 354 -2.33 23.23 6.29
C LYS A 354 -2.57 23.16 7.79
N MET A 355 -1.49 22.94 8.52
CA MET A 355 -1.47 22.81 9.97
C MET A 355 -0.28 23.58 10.54
N VAL A 356 -0.40 23.93 11.81
CA VAL A 356 0.69 24.47 12.62
C VAL A 356 1.18 23.37 13.54
N GLY A 357 2.47 23.09 13.48
CA GLY A 357 3.12 21.99 14.18
C GLY A 357 4.08 22.45 15.26
N ASP A 358 4.42 21.51 16.15
CA ASP A 358 5.49 21.62 17.13
C ASP A 358 6.84 21.97 16.45
N ASP A 359 7.72 22.71 17.14
CA ASP A 359 9.05 23.10 16.64
C ASP A 359 9.92 21.88 16.32
N GLU A 360 9.77 20.79 17.09
CA GLU A 360 10.49 19.53 16.89
C GLU A 360 10.22 18.88 15.52
N LEU A 361 9.13 19.24 14.85
CA LEU A 361 8.84 18.74 13.50
C LEU A 361 9.84 19.23 12.45
N LYS A 362 10.60 20.31 12.72
CA LYS A 362 11.68 20.79 11.82
C LYS A 362 12.83 19.81 11.71
N ASN A 363 13.03 18.97 12.74
CA ASN A 363 14.12 18.01 12.81
C ASN A 363 13.83 16.71 12.02
N LEU A 364 12.61 16.56 11.49
CA LEU A 364 12.20 15.36 10.77
C LEU A 364 12.88 15.22 9.42
N LYS A 365 13.26 13.99 9.09
CA LYS A 365 13.89 13.64 7.81
C LYS A 365 12.90 12.98 6.87
N VAL A 366 13.15 13.15 5.56
CA VAL A 366 12.37 12.48 4.51
C VAL A 366 12.38 10.97 4.72
N GLY A 367 11.19 10.36 4.69
CA GLY A 367 11.00 8.93 4.87
C GLY A 367 10.71 8.49 6.30
N GLU A 368 10.89 9.36 7.31
CA GLU A 368 10.52 9.03 8.69
C GLU A 368 9.00 8.87 8.82
N ILE A 369 8.58 7.92 9.65
CA ILE A 369 7.18 7.67 9.98
C ILE A 369 6.93 8.21 11.37
N ILE A 370 5.90 9.04 11.49
CA ILE A 370 5.50 9.69 12.73
C ILE A 370 4.02 9.47 13.01
N GLN A 371 3.61 9.73 14.25
CA GLN A 371 2.21 9.83 14.61
C GLN A 371 1.89 11.26 15.01
N LEU A 372 0.94 11.89 14.34
CA LEU A 372 0.31 13.11 14.84
C LEU A 372 -0.78 12.69 15.82
N GLN A 373 -0.64 13.09 17.08
CA GLN A 373 -1.56 12.69 18.14
C GLN A 373 -2.99 13.09 17.77
N ARG A 374 -3.93 12.14 17.96
CA ARG A 374 -5.36 12.27 17.60
C ARG A 374 -5.67 12.48 16.10
N LYS A 375 -4.67 12.50 15.21
CA LYS A 375 -4.86 12.64 13.75
C LYS A 375 -4.48 11.39 12.95
N GLY A 376 -3.51 10.61 13.41
CA GLY A 376 -3.11 9.35 12.78
C GLY A 376 -1.62 9.26 12.47
N PHE A 377 -1.26 8.32 11.59
CA PHE A 377 0.12 8.08 11.18
C PHE A 377 0.44 8.81 9.87
N PHE A 378 1.67 9.29 9.76
CA PHE A 378 2.14 10.04 8.61
C PHE A 378 3.57 9.64 8.25
N ARG A 379 3.90 9.67 6.96
CA ARG A 379 5.27 9.59 6.46
C ARG A 379 5.72 10.96 5.96
N VAL A 380 6.94 11.37 6.30
CA VAL A 380 7.54 12.61 5.81
C VAL A 380 7.90 12.44 4.34
N ASP A 381 7.22 13.18 3.45
CA ASP A 381 7.57 13.22 2.03
C ASP A 381 8.57 14.34 1.74
N GLU A 382 8.37 15.51 2.38
CA GLU A 382 9.33 16.61 2.34
C GLU A 382 9.64 17.10 3.76
N SER A 383 10.92 17.29 4.06
CA SER A 383 11.37 17.88 5.33
C SER A 383 11.27 19.40 5.30
N TYR A 384 11.15 20.02 6.48
CA TYR A 384 11.19 21.48 6.62
C TYR A 384 12.47 22.07 6.00
N LYS A 385 12.33 23.22 5.33
CA LYS A 385 13.48 24.03 4.90
C LYS A 385 13.25 25.48 5.27
N PRO A 386 14.24 26.15 5.89
CA PRO A 386 14.13 27.57 6.20
C PRO A 386 14.01 28.39 4.91
N ALA A 387 13.55 29.64 5.06
CA ALA A 387 13.46 30.57 3.94
C ALA A 387 14.81 30.69 3.23
N SER A 388 14.83 30.39 1.93
CA SER A 388 16.02 30.53 1.10
C SER A 388 16.06 31.92 0.48
N LEU A 389 17.27 32.44 0.19
CA LEU A 389 17.45 33.72 -0.51
C LEU A 389 16.73 33.76 -1.87
N SER A 390 16.52 32.60 -2.50
CA SER A 390 15.86 32.48 -3.79
C SER A 390 14.33 32.42 -3.71
N SER A 391 13.77 31.84 -2.62
CA SER A 391 12.32 31.68 -2.47
C SER A 391 11.69 32.75 -1.58
N CYS A 392 12.47 33.38 -0.69
CA CYS A 392 12.02 34.28 0.38
C CYS A 392 10.86 33.70 1.23
N GLN A 393 10.68 32.37 1.20
CA GLN A 393 9.60 31.65 1.85
C GLN A 393 10.16 30.36 2.44
N GLU A 394 9.74 30.07 3.67
CA GLU A 394 9.96 28.77 4.30
C GLU A 394 9.17 27.68 3.57
N LYS A 395 9.73 26.46 3.54
CA LYS A 395 9.03 25.29 2.99
C LYS A 395 8.49 24.43 4.13
N PRO A 396 7.18 24.12 4.12
CA PRO A 396 6.56 23.33 5.17
C PRO A 396 7.05 21.88 5.17
N VAL A 397 6.89 21.21 6.30
CA VAL A 397 6.98 19.74 6.34
C VAL A 397 5.77 19.17 5.61
N VAL A 398 5.99 18.34 4.59
CA VAL A 398 4.91 17.65 3.87
C VAL A 398 4.78 16.23 4.39
N LEU A 399 3.60 15.90 4.90
CA LEU A 399 3.30 14.65 5.58
C LEU A 399 2.22 13.87 4.82
N PHE A 400 2.52 12.66 4.39
CA PHE A 400 1.56 11.78 3.71
C PHE A 400 0.85 10.89 4.71
N SER A 401 -0.49 10.91 4.69
CA SER A 401 -1.30 10.10 5.60
C SER A 401 -1.13 8.61 5.33
N ILE A 402 -0.81 7.85 6.38
CA ILE A 402 -0.75 6.39 6.35
C ILE A 402 -2.07 5.85 6.91
N PRO A 403 -2.84 5.08 6.13
CA PRO A 403 -4.06 4.46 6.64
C PRO A 403 -3.74 3.45 7.74
N ASP A 404 -4.68 3.28 8.67
CA ASP A 404 -4.52 2.45 9.85
C ASP A 404 -5.36 1.13 9.78
N GLY A 405 -6.08 0.93 8.67
CA GLY A 405 -6.90 -0.24 8.42
C GLY A 405 -8.33 -0.19 8.96
N HIS A 406 -8.77 0.94 9.53
CA HIS A 406 -10.16 1.15 9.91
C HIS A 406 -10.85 2.18 8.99
N SER A 407 -11.82 1.74 8.21
CA SER A 407 -12.57 2.56 7.24
C SER A 407 -13.39 3.72 7.86
N LYS A 408 -13.67 3.69 9.17
CA LYS A 408 -14.47 4.74 9.85
C LYS A 408 -13.65 5.86 10.48
N ASP A 409 -12.36 5.64 10.73
CA ASP A 409 -11.55 6.53 11.59
C ASP A 409 -10.43 7.26 10.87
N VAL A 410 -10.11 6.89 9.62
CA VAL A 410 -9.07 7.55 8.82
C VAL A 410 -9.66 8.71 8.03
N ALA A 411 -9.09 9.91 8.21
CA ALA A 411 -9.39 11.05 7.37
C ALA A 411 -8.95 10.76 5.91
N THR A 412 -9.87 10.91 4.96
CA THR A 412 -9.66 10.72 3.53
C THR A 412 -9.69 12.06 2.81
N ALA A 413 -9.23 12.11 1.55
CA ALA A 413 -9.27 13.35 0.79
C ALA A 413 -10.71 13.89 0.66
N ALA A 414 -11.67 12.99 0.44
CA ALA A 414 -13.10 13.29 0.39
C ALA A 414 -13.66 13.75 1.74
N SER A 415 -13.33 13.07 2.85
CA SER A 415 -13.87 13.46 4.17
C SER A 415 -13.30 14.79 4.66
N VAL A 416 -12.01 15.05 4.42
CA VAL A 416 -11.35 16.32 4.69
C VAL A 416 -11.96 17.46 3.89
N LYS A 417 -12.20 17.27 2.58
CA LYS A 417 -12.86 18.30 1.74
C LYS A 417 -14.30 18.54 2.16
N LYS A 418 -15.04 17.50 2.57
CA LYS A 418 -16.40 17.64 3.11
C LYS A 418 -16.37 18.51 4.37
N LEU A 419 -15.46 18.22 5.31
CA LEU A 419 -15.27 19.03 6.52
C LEU A 419 -14.87 20.48 6.20
N ALA A 420 -14.05 20.71 5.17
CA ALA A 420 -13.65 22.06 4.75
C ALA A 420 -14.81 22.88 4.14
N LYS A 421 -15.81 22.23 3.53
CA LYS A 421 -16.98 22.88 2.91
C LYS A 421 -18.20 23.04 3.83
N MET A 422 -18.21 22.40 4.99
CA MET A 422 -19.32 22.48 5.95
C MET A 422 -19.30 23.78 6.76
N SER A 423 -20.49 24.27 7.12
CA SER A 423 -20.62 25.41 8.05
C SER A 423 -20.11 25.02 9.45
N ASP A 424 -19.64 25.99 10.26
CA ASP A 424 -19.07 25.71 11.59
C ASP A 424 -20.06 25.01 12.54
N LYS A 425 -21.37 25.21 12.31
CA LYS A 425 -22.46 24.55 13.05
C LYS A 425 -22.69 23.09 12.64
N GLU A 426 -22.25 22.69 11.45
CA GLU A 426 -22.34 21.31 10.94
C GLU A 426 -21.06 20.51 11.24
N LYS A 427 -19.89 21.17 11.27
CA LYS A 427 -18.62 20.54 11.69
C LYS A 427 -18.71 19.95 13.10
N SER A 428 -19.31 20.69 14.05
CA SER A 428 -19.49 20.25 15.44
C SER A 428 -20.41 19.02 15.59
N LYS A 429 -21.45 18.90 14.77
CA LYS A 429 -22.36 17.73 14.78
C LYS A 429 -21.74 16.46 14.19
N SER A 430 -20.83 16.60 13.22
CA SER A 430 -20.11 15.44 12.64
C SER A 430 -19.03 14.85 13.56
N ALA A 431 -18.52 15.64 14.52
CA ALA A 431 -17.55 15.21 15.52
C ALA A 431 -18.17 14.47 16.71
N GLN A 432 -19.46 14.68 17.00
CA GLN A 432 -20.20 14.12 18.16
C GLN A 432 -20.40 12.58 18.14
N GLY A 433 -19.85 11.86 17.16
CA GLY A 433 -19.97 10.42 17.01
C GLY A 433 -18.81 9.60 17.57
N LYS A 434 -18.30 9.87 18.79
CA LYS A 434 -17.29 9.00 19.44
C LYS A 434 -17.51 8.90 20.95
N LYS A 435 -18.46 8.05 21.37
CA LYS A 435 -18.42 7.46 22.72
C LYS A 435 -17.34 6.37 22.73
N ALA A 436 -16.35 6.52 23.59
CA ALA A 436 -15.39 5.49 23.92
C ALA A 436 -16.09 4.36 24.69
N GLU A 437 -16.10 3.14 24.14
CA GLU A 437 -16.43 1.94 24.89
C GLU A 437 -15.28 0.92 24.83
N LYS A 438 -14.73 0.70 26.03
CA LYS A 438 -14.04 -0.48 26.60
C LYS A 438 -13.02 -1.23 25.74
N SER A 439 -11.77 -1.12 26.18
CA SER A 439 -10.76 -2.18 26.06
C SER A 439 -11.27 -3.50 26.64
N PRO A 440 -11.09 -4.65 25.96
CA PRO A 440 -11.14 -5.94 26.63
C PRO A 440 -9.74 -6.26 27.18
N GLN A 441 -9.64 -6.38 28.50
CA GLN A 441 -8.59 -7.16 29.14
C GLN A 441 -8.91 -8.66 28.98
N GLU A 442 -7.88 -9.40 28.57
CA GLU A 442 -7.50 -10.78 28.92
C GLU A 442 -8.50 -11.96 28.94
N GLU A 443 -7.96 -13.06 28.39
CA GLU A 443 -8.29 -14.47 28.58
C GLU A 443 -9.55 -15.07 27.91
N VAL A 444 -9.34 -15.62 26.70
CA VAL A 444 -9.83 -16.96 26.37
C VAL A 444 -8.66 -17.75 25.80
N LYS A 445 -8.17 -18.73 26.57
CA LYS A 445 -7.21 -19.74 26.11
C LYS A 445 -7.80 -20.44 24.88
N PRO A 446 -7.05 -20.68 23.80
CA PRO A 446 -7.54 -21.56 22.74
C PRO A 446 -7.72 -22.95 23.34
N VAL A 447 -8.96 -23.44 23.31
CA VAL A 447 -9.26 -24.86 23.52
C VAL A 447 -8.56 -25.61 22.40
N VAL A 448 -7.38 -26.15 22.72
CA VAL A 448 -6.77 -27.22 21.94
C VAL A 448 -7.72 -28.40 22.08
N GLY A 449 -8.49 -28.67 21.03
CA GLY A 449 -9.16 -29.96 20.88
C GLY A 449 -8.09 -31.03 20.81
N THR A 450 -7.78 -31.65 21.93
CA THR A 450 -7.09 -32.94 21.99
C THR A 450 -8.04 -34.00 21.48
N THR A 451 -8.14 -34.14 20.16
CA THR A 451 -8.47 -35.44 19.57
C THR A 451 -7.21 -36.29 19.58
N SER A 452 -7.11 -37.14 20.59
CA SER A 452 -6.24 -38.31 20.59
C SER A 452 -6.61 -39.20 19.40
N ILE A 453 -5.83 -39.15 18.33
CA ILE A 453 -5.82 -40.21 17.32
C ILE A 453 -4.69 -41.16 17.70
N SER A 454 -5.01 -42.11 18.57
CA SER A 454 -4.29 -43.37 18.66
C SER A 454 -4.50 -44.12 17.33
N GLY A 455 -3.46 -44.21 16.51
CA GLY A 455 -3.55 -44.95 15.25
C GLY A 455 -2.45 -44.66 14.23
N GLY A 456 -1.26 -44.28 14.68
CA GLY A 456 -0.13 -43.94 13.80
C GLY A 456 0.82 -45.10 13.46
N ALA A 457 0.59 -46.30 13.99
CA ALA A 457 1.49 -47.45 13.82
C ALA A 457 0.96 -48.52 12.84
N GLU A 458 -0.30 -48.45 12.40
CA GLU A 458 -0.89 -49.46 11.50
C GLU A 458 -0.99 -49.05 10.02
N LEU A 459 -0.75 -47.78 9.67
CA LEU A 459 -0.77 -47.32 8.28
C LEU A 459 0.59 -47.43 7.57
N LEU A 460 1.68 -47.49 8.34
CA LEU A 460 3.06 -47.61 7.84
C LEU A 460 3.51 -49.07 7.56
N ASN A 461 2.77 -50.06 8.07
CA ASN A 461 3.02 -51.48 7.78
C ASN A 461 2.17 -52.04 6.62
N ARG A 462 1.32 -51.23 5.99
CA ARG A 462 0.47 -51.63 4.85
C ARG A 462 0.97 -51.21 3.46
N LEU A 463 2.14 -50.58 3.37
CA LEU A 463 2.77 -50.16 2.10
C LEU A 463 4.08 -50.89 1.77
N LYS A 464 4.30 -52.06 2.38
CA LYS A 464 5.35 -53.01 1.97
C LYS A 464 4.74 -54.33 1.56
N SER A 465 4.20 -54.39 0.34
CA SER A 465 4.27 -55.57 -0.52
C SER A 465 3.40 -55.37 -1.76
N LYS A 466 3.99 -55.70 -2.91
CA LYS A 466 3.41 -55.99 -4.23
C LYS A 466 3.57 -54.87 -5.24
N VAL A 467 3.96 -55.10 -6.49
CA VAL A 467 4.50 -56.27 -7.20
C VAL A 467 5.12 -55.64 -8.47
N ILE A 468 6.34 -56.06 -8.82
CA ILE A 468 6.94 -55.86 -10.15
C ILE A 468 5.97 -56.39 -11.20
N ARG A 469 5.62 -55.61 -12.23
CA ARG A 469 5.12 -56.19 -13.48
C ARG A 469 5.51 -55.35 -14.69
N LEU A 470 6.34 -55.98 -15.52
CA LEU A 470 6.63 -55.65 -16.91
C LEU A 470 5.50 -56.18 -17.84
N ASP A 471 5.61 -55.74 -19.10
CA ASP A 471 4.93 -56.15 -20.34
C ASP A 471 3.88 -55.14 -20.85
N ARG A 472 3.86 -54.72 -22.13
CA ARG A 472 4.60 -55.12 -23.34
C ARG A 472 4.72 -53.93 -24.29
#